data_AF-A0AAD8J277-F1
#
_entry.id   AF-A0AAD8J277-F1
#
_cell.length_a   1.000
_cell.length_b   1.000
_cell.length_c   1.000
_cell.angle_alpha   90.00
_cell.angle_beta   90.00
_cell.angle_gamma   90.00
#
_symmetry.space_group_name_H-M   'P 1'
#
loop_
_entity.id
_entity.type
_entity.pdbx_description
1 polymer ?
#
loop_
_entity_poly.entity_id
_entity_poly.type
_entity_poly.pdbx_seq_one_letter_code
_entity_poly.pdbx_strand_id
1 'polypeptide(L)'
;MESSFDNAAEKGTENTVERGAGRNKRKWTELEDEKLIESLLELVNNGTYKADNGFKSGYLGFLESCMNVKLPSSGLKRKPHIDSRLKTLKKDFTTVYDLRYGNC
;
A
#
# COMPACT_ATOMS: atom_id res chain seq x y z
N MET A 1 48.48 -24.90 -7.20
CA MET A 1 47.94 -24.25 -8.40
C MET A 1 46.91 -23.26 -7.93
N GLU A 2 47.34 -22.01 -7.76
CA GLU A 2 46.42 -20.88 -7.69
C GLU A 2 45.74 -20.76 -9.04
N SER A 3 44.41 -20.69 -9.05
CA SER A 3 43.66 -20.17 -10.19
C SER A 3 42.73 -19.09 -9.68
N SER A 4 43.19 -17.86 -9.84
CA SER A 4 42.40 -16.63 -9.81
C SER A 4 41.31 -16.72 -10.88
N PHE A 5 40.06 -16.40 -10.53
CA PHE A 5 39.02 -16.06 -11.51
C PHE A 5 38.22 -14.86 -10.99
N ASP A 6 38.61 -13.73 -11.56
CA ASP A 6 37.94 -12.46 -11.83
C ASP A 6 36.65 -12.04 -11.09
N ASN A 7 36.79 -10.84 -10.53
CA ASN A 7 35.76 -9.91 -10.09
C ASN A 7 35.13 -9.22 -11.31
N ALA A 8 33.80 -9.25 -11.51
CA ALA A 8 33.10 -8.22 -12.29
C ALA A 8 31.56 -8.30 -12.23
N ALA A 9 31.00 -7.09 -12.18
CA ALA A 9 29.72 -6.65 -12.74
C ALA A 9 28.45 -6.81 -11.88
N GLU A 10 28.18 -5.73 -11.13
CA GLU A 10 26.85 -5.15 -11.01
C GLU A 10 26.06 -5.29 -12.32
N LYS A 11 24.88 -5.90 -12.25
CA LYS A 11 23.85 -5.72 -13.27
C LYS A 11 22.78 -4.82 -12.67
N GLY A 12 22.96 -3.52 -12.89
CA GLY A 12 21.89 -2.54 -12.74
C GLY A 12 20.69 -2.99 -13.56
N THR A 13 19.55 -3.16 -12.89
CA THR A 13 18.28 -3.44 -13.55
C THR A 13 17.82 -2.17 -14.24
N GLU A 14 18.12 -2.05 -15.52
CA GLU A 14 17.52 -1.06 -16.42
C GLU A 14 16.00 -1.28 -16.44
N ASN A 15 15.26 -0.42 -15.73
CA ASN A 15 13.82 -0.36 -15.91
C ASN A 15 13.53 0.40 -17.20
N THR A 16 13.41 -0.31 -18.32
CA THR A 16 12.83 0.24 -19.54
C THR A 16 11.38 0.62 -19.27
N VAL A 17 11.12 1.92 -19.11
CA VAL A 17 9.78 2.43 -18.83
C VAL A 17 8.93 2.38 -20.09
N GLU A 18 8.20 1.28 -20.27
CA GLU A 18 7.16 1.19 -21.30
C GLU A 18 5.99 2.14 -20.97
N ARG A 19 5.91 3.26 -21.68
CA ARG A 19 4.87 4.28 -21.48
C ARG A 19 3.58 3.88 -22.22
N GLY A 20 2.47 3.80 -21.48
CA GLY A 20 1.11 3.63 -22.03
C GLY A 20 0.03 3.97 -21.00
N ALA A 21 -1.13 4.43 -21.46
CA ALA A 21 -2.27 4.73 -20.58
C ALA A 21 -2.67 3.49 -19.77
N GLY A 22 -2.61 3.58 -18.43
CA GLY A 22 -2.91 2.47 -17.52
C GLY A 22 -1.73 1.57 -17.14
N ARG A 23 -0.53 1.78 -17.70
CA ARG A 23 0.68 0.99 -17.38
C ARG A 23 1.53 1.57 -16.25
N ASN A 24 1.30 2.83 -15.87
CA ASN A 24 1.93 3.47 -14.70
C ASN A 24 1.14 3.21 -13.40
N LYS A 25 0.45 2.07 -13.30
CA LYS A 25 -0.19 1.68 -12.04
C LYS A 25 0.89 1.18 -11.10
N ARG A 26 1.24 2.01 -10.11
CA ARG A 26 2.06 1.58 -8.98
C ARG A 26 1.43 0.33 -8.37
N LYS A 27 2.20 -0.75 -8.33
CA LYS A 27 1.83 -1.96 -7.59
C LYS A 27 2.10 -1.72 -6.11
N TRP A 28 1.17 -2.13 -5.25
CA TRP A 28 1.40 -2.22 -3.82
C TRP A 28 2.14 -3.52 -3.53
N THR A 29 3.14 -3.43 -2.66
CA THR A 29 3.87 -4.59 -2.12
C THR A 29 3.16 -5.12 -0.88
N GLU A 30 3.41 -6.39 -0.55
CA GLU A 30 2.84 -7.01 0.65
C GLU A 30 3.22 -6.24 1.92
N LEU A 31 4.46 -5.76 2.01
CA LEU A 31 4.94 -4.94 3.12
C LEU A 31 4.16 -3.61 3.24
N GLU A 32 3.86 -2.95 2.12
CA GLU A 32 3.07 -1.72 2.14
C GLU A 32 1.62 -1.99 2.59
N ASP A 33 1.04 -3.10 2.16
CA ASP A 33 -0.29 -3.50 2.61
C ASP A 33 -0.32 -3.84 4.09
N GLU A 34 0.67 -4.59 4.59
CA GLU A 34 0.83 -4.91 6.01
C GLU A 34 0.85 -3.62 6.85
N LYS A 35 1.72 -2.67 6.48
CA LYS A 35 1.83 -1.39 7.21
C LYS A 35 0.58 -0.53 7.07
N LEU A 36 -0.12 -0.58 5.94
CA LEU A 36 -1.41 0.10 5.79
C LEU A 36 -2.47 -0.48 6.73
N ILE A 37 -2.56 -1.81 6.83
CA ILE A 37 -3.49 -2.50 7.73
C ILE A 37 -3.18 -2.17 9.19
N GLU A 38 -1.91 -2.23 9.59
CA GLU A 38 -1.50 -1.83 10.94
C GLU A 38 -1.88 -0.37 11.25
N SER A 39 -1.67 0.56 10.31
CA SER A 39 -2.04 1.97 10.50
C SER A 39 -3.56 2.19 10.56
N LEU A 40 -4.35 1.36 9.89
CA LEU A 40 -5.81 1.34 10.07
C LEU A 40 -6.21 0.86 11.46
N LEU A 41 -5.53 -0.15 12.01
CA LEU A 41 -5.77 -0.63 13.37
C LEU A 41 -5.43 0.46 14.40
N GLU A 42 -4.29 1.14 14.25
CA GLU A 42 -3.94 2.30 15.07
C GLU A 42 -5.01 3.41 14.99
N LEU A 43 -5.48 3.72 13.78
CA LEU A 43 -6.53 4.71 13.57
C LEU A 43 -7.82 4.35 14.34
N VAL A 44 -8.23 3.08 14.30
CA VAL A 44 -9.41 2.58 15.01
C VAL A 44 -9.20 2.61 16.53
N ASN A 45 -8.04 2.15 17.00
CA ASN A 45 -7.69 2.12 18.43
C ASN A 45 -7.59 3.51 19.03
N ASN A 46 -7.09 4.49 18.27
CA ASN A 46 -7.01 5.88 18.71
C ASN A 46 -8.41 6.50 18.93
N GLY A 47 -9.45 6.01 18.24
CA GLY A 47 -10.84 6.46 18.39
C GLY A 47 -11.13 7.89 17.90
N THR A 48 -10.11 8.74 17.73
CA THR A 48 -10.21 10.16 17.38
C THR A 48 -11.00 10.41 16.10
N TYR A 49 -10.84 9.52 15.11
CA TYR A 49 -11.43 9.64 13.79
C TYR A 49 -12.73 8.84 13.62
N LYS A 50 -13.32 8.30 14.68
CA LYS A 50 -14.62 7.62 14.59
C LYS A 50 -15.75 8.63 14.34
N ALA A 51 -16.63 8.33 13.39
CA ALA A 51 -17.87 9.04 13.10
C ALA A 51 -19.04 8.04 13.06
N ASP A 52 -20.28 8.52 13.19
CA ASP A 52 -21.47 7.65 13.21
C ASP A 52 -21.59 6.76 11.95
N ASN A 53 -21.17 7.30 10.80
CA ASN A 53 -21.22 6.63 9.50
C ASN A 53 -19.82 6.21 8.96
N GLY A 54 -18.82 6.05 9.83
CA GLY A 54 -17.47 5.60 9.44
C GLY A 54 -16.35 6.44 10.03
N PHE A 55 -15.48 6.99 9.18
CA PHE A 55 -14.36 7.84 9.63
C PHE A 55 -14.62 9.32 9.38
N LYS A 56 -14.19 10.17 10.32
CA LYS A 56 -14.15 11.63 10.17
C LYS A 56 -13.25 12.03 9.00
N SER A 57 -13.50 13.22 8.46
CA SER A 57 -12.59 13.83 7.48
C SER A 57 -11.17 13.95 8.06
N GLY A 58 -10.17 13.80 7.20
CA GLY A 58 -8.76 13.88 7.61
C GLY A 58 -8.11 12.55 8.03
N TYR A 59 -8.86 11.45 8.19
CA TYR A 59 -8.25 10.15 8.52
C TYR A 59 -7.20 9.70 7.50
N LEU A 60 -7.38 10.04 6.21
CA LEU A 60 -6.40 9.77 5.16
C LEU A 60 -5.06 10.49 5.39
N GLY A 61 -5.09 11.67 6.02
CA GLY A 61 -3.87 12.40 6.39
C GLY A 61 -3.14 11.75 7.57
N PHE A 62 -3.88 11.21 8.54
CA PHE A 62 -3.29 10.39 9.60
C PHE A 62 -2.59 9.15 9.02
N LEU A 63 -3.27 8.43 8.12
CA LEU A 63 -2.69 7.26 7.45
C LEU A 63 -1.44 7.63 6.64
N GLU A 64 -1.45 8.74 5.91
CA GLU A 64 -0.27 9.24 5.19
C GLU A 64 0.91 9.49 6.15
N SER A 65 0.68 10.14 7.29
CA SER A 65 1.71 10.37 8.30
C SER A 65 2.26 9.05 8.88
N CYS A 66 1.40 8.11 9.28
CA CYS A 66 1.86 6.82 9.81
C CYS A 66 2.63 6.03 8.75
N MET A 67 2.17 6.01 7.50
CA MET A 67 2.87 5.32 6.41
C MET A 67 4.23 5.96 6.12
N ASN A 68 4.36 7.28 6.23
CA ASN A 68 5.64 7.97 6.04
C ASN A 68 6.62 7.70 7.19
N VAL A 69 6.12 7.48 8.41
CA VAL A 69 6.95 7.06 9.55
C VAL A 69 7.40 5.61 9.40
N LYS A 70 6.48 4.70 9.03
CA LYS A 70 6.76 3.26 8.88
C LYS A 70 7.58 2.95 7.64
N LEU A 71 7.34 3.65 6.54
CA LEU A 71 7.93 3.44 5.22
C LEU A 71 8.35 4.79 4.59
N PRO A 72 9.41 5.43 5.10
CA PRO A 72 9.82 6.78 4.68
C PRO A 72 10.24 6.86 3.20
N SER A 73 10.73 5.76 2.62
CA SER A 73 11.13 5.68 1.22
C SER A 73 10.00 5.29 0.26
N SER A 74 8.79 5.02 0.77
CA SER A 74 7.68 4.55 -0.08
C SER A 74 7.15 5.64 -1.01
N GLY A 75 7.22 6.92 -0.64
CA GLY A 75 6.62 8.00 -1.44
C GLY A 75 5.09 7.82 -1.63
N LEU A 76 4.43 7.11 -0.72
CA LEU A 76 2.98 6.98 -0.70
C LEU A 76 2.34 8.31 -0.29
N LYS A 77 1.23 8.65 -0.95
CA LYS A 77 0.49 9.89 -0.70
C LYS A 77 -0.96 9.55 -0.38
N ARG A 78 -1.62 10.36 0.45
CA ARG A 78 -3.03 10.16 0.82
C ARG A 78 -3.91 9.97 -0.41
N LYS A 79 -3.67 10.78 -1.43
CA LYS A 79 -4.25 10.70 -2.77
C LYS A 79 -3.11 10.85 -3.79
N PRO A 80 -3.05 10.02 -4.84
CA PRO A 80 -4.03 8.99 -5.20
C PRO A 80 -3.81 7.62 -4.53
N HIS A 81 -2.69 7.40 -3.83
CA HIS A 81 -2.23 6.05 -3.50
C HIS A 81 -3.05 5.36 -2.40
N ILE A 82 -3.09 5.95 -1.20
CA ILE A 82 -3.73 5.32 -0.03
C ILE A 82 -5.24 5.19 -0.25
N ASP A 83 -5.89 6.27 -0.70
CA ASP A 83 -7.33 6.27 -1.01
C ASP A 83 -7.72 5.18 -2.03
N SER A 84 -6.92 5.01 -3.10
CA SER A 84 -7.17 3.97 -4.09
C SER A 84 -6.99 2.56 -3.51
N ARG A 85 -6.01 2.35 -2.64
CA ARG A 85 -5.77 1.03 -2.05
C ARG A 85 -6.87 0.63 -1.09
N LEU A 86 -7.33 1.55 -0.25
CA LEU A 86 -8.45 1.31 0.66
C LEU A 86 -9.74 0.95 -0.08
N LYS A 87 -10.04 1.62 -1.20
CA LYS A 87 -11.19 1.28 -2.05
C LYS A 87 -11.09 -0.14 -2.61
N THR A 88 -9.88 -0.55 -2.99
CA THR A 88 -9.63 -1.91 -3.50
C THR A 88 -9.83 -2.93 -2.39
N LEU A 89 -9.18 -2.74 -1.23
CA LEU A 89 -9.32 -3.62 -0.08
C LEU A 89 -10.78 -3.75 0.36
N LYS A 90 -11.51 -2.63 0.47
CA LYS A 90 -12.94 -2.66 0.81
C LYS A 90 -13.72 -3.54 -0.15
N LYS A 91 -13.50 -3.41 -1.47
CA LYS A 91 -14.18 -4.23 -2.47
C LYS A 91 -13.84 -5.70 -2.33
N ASP A 92 -12.56 -6.03 -2.14
CA ASP A 92 -12.09 -7.41 -2.01
C ASP A 92 -12.70 -8.06 -0.75
N PHE A 93 -12.69 -7.36 0.38
CA PHE A 93 -13.32 -7.82 1.62
C PHE A 93 -14.83 -7.96 1.51
N THR A 94 -15.53 -6.99 0.89
CA THR A 94 -16.98 -7.11 0.64
C THR A 94 -17.26 -8.34 -0.22
N THR A 95 -16.49 -8.59 -1.27
CA THR A 95 -16.65 -9.78 -2.12
C THR A 95 -16.51 -11.07 -1.31
N VAL A 96 -15.46 -11.18 -0.48
CA VAL A 96 -15.25 -12.35 0.39
C VAL A 96 -16.38 -12.49 1.42
N TYR A 97 -16.84 -11.37 1.98
CA TYR A 97 -17.96 -11.35 2.92
C TYR A 97 -19.24 -11.86 2.25
N ASP A 98 -19.59 -11.34 1.09
CA ASP A 98 -20.82 -11.73 0.37
C ASP A 98 -20.81 -13.22 0.02
N LEU A 99 -19.66 -13.73 -0.46
CA LEU A 99 -19.46 -15.16 -0.72
C LEU A 99 -19.62 -16.01 0.55
N ARG A 100 -19.12 -15.53 1.69
CA ARG A 100 -19.20 -16.27 2.96
C ARG A 100 -20.62 -16.32 3.54
N TYR A 101 -21.38 -15.24 3.39
CA TYR A 101 -22.70 -15.10 4.01
C TYR A 101 -23.87 -15.33 3.03
N GLY A 102 -23.58 -15.62 1.77
CA GLY A 102 -24.61 -15.88 0.76
C GLY A 102 -25.35 -14.63 0.31
N ASN A 103 -24.71 -13.46 0.41
CA ASN A 103 -25.27 -12.18 -0.05
C ASN A 103 -24.93 -11.89 -1.53
N CYS A 104 -24.51 -12.91 -2.27
CA CYS A 104 -24.03 -12.82 -3.66
C CYS A 104 -25.13 -12.50 -4.66
#